data_AF-A0A811U015-F1
#
_entry.id   AF-A0A811U015-F1
#
_cell.length_a   1.000
_cell.length_b   1.000
_cell.length_c   1.000
_cell.angle_alpha   90.00
_cell.angle_beta   90.00
_cell.angle_gamma   90.00
#
_symmetry.space_group_name_H-M   'P 1'
#
loop_
_entity.id
_entity.type
_entity.pdbx_description
1 polymer ?
#
loop_
_entity_poly.entity_id
_entity_poly.type
_entity_poly.pdbx_seq_one_letter_code
_entity_poly.pdbx_strand_id
1 'polypeptide(L)'
;MEEFNRNLALLSKHGVLTIAQNNGRITFHENVASNVILSSLAPFLCLYYQLAVTVNEFPTVSCSTSSSRSNECDEFSTKDVLIHMQQRIEKLMQLPNVANVHPYCLALDNLNIALYSFQQAGCIKKDKESGMLQHVHDKPLRTLEAELLRYCQLLPFKQYYKVASAHMISTPSKL
;
A
#
# COMPACT_ATOMS: atom_id res chain seq x y z
N MET A 1 1.32 -4.07 21.17
CA MET A 1 0.30 -3.52 22.10
C MET A 1 0.72 -2.15 22.64
N GLU A 2 1.92 -1.98 23.18
CA GLU A 2 2.38 -0.68 23.70
C GLU A 2 2.42 0.43 22.63
N GLU A 3 2.98 0.15 21.45
CA GLU A 3 3.07 1.13 20.36
C GLU A 3 1.70 1.60 19.87
N PHE A 4 0.73 0.68 19.77
CA PHE A 4 -0.66 0.98 19.46
C PHE A 4 -1.29 1.91 20.50
N ASN A 5 -1.15 1.60 21.79
CA ASN A 5 -1.65 2.44 22.88
C ASN A 5 -0.98 3.82 22.91
N ARG A 6 0.30 3.88 22.55
CA ARG A 6 1.06 5.14 22.45
C ARG A 6 0.54 6.01 21.32
N ASN A 7 0.30 5.41 20.14
CA ASN A 7 -0.28 6.10 18.99
C ASN A 7 -1.72 6.56 19.27
N LEU A 8 -2.53 5.74 19.94
CA LEU A 8 -3.89 6.11 20.35
C LEU A 8 -3.90 7.30 21.32
N ALA A 9 -2.97 7.30 22.29
CA ALA A 9 -2.80 8.41 23.23
C ALA A 9 -2.37 9.71 22.53
N LEU A 10 -1.50 9.62 21.52
CA LEU A 10 -1.09 10.78 20.71
C LEU A 10 -2.27 11.35 19.91
N LEU A 11 -3.07 10.48 19.27
CA LEU A 11 -4.26 10.90 18.52
C LEU A 11 -5.29 11.59 19.42
N SER A 12 -5.51 11.08 20.63
CA SER A 12 -6.37 11.74 21.62
C SER A 12 -5.79 13.06 22.12
N LYS A 13 -4.49 13.08 22.46
CA LYS A 13 -3.79 14.27 22.98
C LYS A 13 -3.81 15.43 21.98
N HIS A 14 -3.68 15.13 20.70
CA HIS A 14 -3.71 16.14 19.64
C HIS A 14 -5.13 16.46 19.15
N GLY A 15 -6.18 15.96 19.83
CA GLY A 15 -7.57 16.25 19.46
C GLY A 15 -7.94 15.73 18.07
N VAL A 16 -7.22 14.72 17.57
CA VAL A 16 -7.49 14.03 16.29
C VAL A 16 -8.58 12.99 16.49
N LEU A 17 -8.61 12.38 17.67
CA LEU A 17 -9.51 11.29 18.03
C LEU A 17 -10.13 11.59 19.40
N THR A 18 -11.44 11.46 19.54
CA THR A 18 -12.14 11.61 20.83
C THR A 18 -12.97 10.36 21.07
N ILE A 19 -12.70 9.68 22.17
CA ILE A 19 -13.45 8.49 22.59
C ILE A 19 -14.42 8.93 23.69
N ALA A 20 -15.72 8.93 23.37
CA ALA A 20 -16.76 9.30 24.31
C ALA A 20 -16.83 8.27 25.45
N GLN A 21 -16.61 8.71 26.69
CA GLN A 21 -16.48 7.83 27.87
C GLN A 21 -17.74 7.04 28.20
N ASN A 22 -18.89 7.53 27.75
CA ASN A 22 -20.22 7.01 28.04
C ASN A 22 -20.69 5.89 27.10
N ASN A 23 -20.15 5.80 25.89
CA ASN A 23 -20.58 4.78 24.91
C ASN A 23 -19.44 4.26 24.01
N GLY A 24 -18.19 4.67 24.27
CA GLY A 24 -17.03 4.29 23.46
C GLY A 24 -17.07 4.85 22.03
N ARG A 25 -17.98 5.79 21.71
CA ARG A 25 -18.12 6.33 20.37
C ARG A 25 -16.88 7.13 20.01
N ILE A 26 -16.22 6.71 18.92
CA ILE A 26 -15.03 7.36 18.39
C ILE A 26 -15.47 8.48 17.46
N THR A 27 -15.00 9.69 17.74
CA THR A 27 -15.23 10.89 16.93
C THR A 27 -13.90 11.36 16.40
N PHE A 28 -13.78 11.48 15.09
CA PHE A 28 -12.57 11.94 14.43
C PHE A 28 -12.70 13.43 14.14
N HIS A 29 -11.72 14.22 14.57
CA HIS A 29 -11.66 15.66 14.33
C HIS A 29 -10.49 15.97 13.43
N GLU A 30 -10.79 16.50 12.26
CA GLU A 30 -9.78 16.90 11.29
C GLU A 30 -9.10 18.19 11.77
N ASN A 31 -7.80 18.12 12.07
CA ASN A 31 -7.01 19.27 12.49
C ASN A 31 -5.62 19.27 11.82
N VAL A 32 -4.82 20.32 12.04
CA VAL A 32 -3.50 20.47 11.41
C VAL A 32 -2.56 19.31 11.73
N ALA A 33 -2.61 18.77 12.96
CA ALA A 33 -1.82 17.59 13.34
C ALA A 33 -2.33 16.31 12.68
N SER A 34 -3.65 16.17 12.47
CA SER A 34 -4.23 15.10 11.63
C SER A 34 -3.61 15.15 10.24
N ASN A 35 -3.56 16.33 9.60
CA ASN A 35 -2.93 16.45 8.28
C ASN A 35 -1.47 16.01 8.29
N VAL A 36 -0.66 16.40 9.28
CA VAL A 36 0.76 15.99 9.37
C VAL A 36 0.91 14.47 9.57
N ILE A 37 0.11 13.87 10.45
CA ILE A 37 0.15 12.43 10.74
C ILE A 37 -0.31 11.63 9.52
N LEU A 38 -1.45 12.01 8.93
CA LEU A 38 -1.99 11.38 7.73
C LEU A 38 -1.03 11.57 6.55
N SER A 39 -0.33 12.71 6.49
CA SER A 39 0.73 12.95 5.51
C SER A 39 1.95 12.04 5.65
N SER A 40 2.26 11.66 6.88
CA SER A 40 3.36 10.74 7.16
C SER A 40 2.99 9.28 6.90
N LEU A 41 1.72 8.91 7.08
CA LEU A 41 1.25 7.53 6.91
C LEU A 41 0.83 7.19 5.47
N ALA A 42 0.26 8.15 4.76
CA ALA A 42 -0.27 7.96 3.41
C ALA A 42 0.72 7.30 2.42
N PRO A 43 2.01 7.71 2.34
CA PRO A 43 2.96 7.09 1.41
C PRO A 43 3.13 5.58 1.63
N PHE A 44 3.23 5.17 2.90
CA PHE A 44 3.36 3.76 3.26
C PHE A 44 2.08 2.99 2.97
N LEU A 45 0.93 3.57 3.32
CA LEU A 45 -0.34 2.90 3.08
C LEU A 45 -0.61 2.70 1.58
N CYS A 46 -0.33 3.70 0.74
CA CYS A 46 -0.38 3.55 -0.71
C CYS A 46 0.58 2.47 -1.20
N LEU A 47 1.81 2.44 -0.69
CA LEU A 47 2.80 1.42 -1.05
C LEU A 47 2.32 0.01 -0.73
N TYR A 48 1.87 -0.25 0.50
CA TYR A 48 1.37 -1.57 0.89
C TYR A 48 0.12 -1.94 0.09
N TYR A 49 -0.82 -1.01 -0.10
CA TYR A 49 -2.03 -1.26 -0.87
C TYR A 49 -1.72 -1.64 -2.32
N GLN A 50 -0.92 -0.81 -3.01
CA GLN A 50 -0.59 -1.04 -4.41
C GLN A 50 0.28 -2.28 -4.59
N LEU A 51 1.13 -2.62 -3.63
CA LEU A 51 1.86 -3.88 -3.62
C LEU A 51 0.92 -5.08 -3.47
N ALA A 52 -0.08 -5.01 -2.57
CA ALA A 52 -1.08 -6.08 -2.42
C ALA A 52 -1.86 -6.30 -3.71
N VAL A 53 -2.34 -5.21 -4.34
CA VAL A 53 -3.02 -5.25 -5.65
C VAL A 53 -2.10 -5.89 -6.70
N THR A 54 -0.83 -5.48 -6.75
CA THR A 54 0.15 -5.99 -7.71
C THR A 54 0.38 -7.48 -7.55
N VAL A 55 0.63 -7.93 -6.33
CA VAL A 55 0.93 -9.34 -6.06
C VAL A 55 -0.30 -10.21 -6.30
N ASN A 56 -1.50 -9.71 -6.02
CA ASN A 56 -2.76 -10.43 -6.26
C ASN A 56 -3.13 -10.64 -7.75
N GLU A 57 -2.40 -10.04 -8.69
CA GLU A 57 -2.55 -10.30 -10.12
C GLU A 57 -1.67 -11.46 -10.62
N PHE A 58 -0.71 -11.91 -9.82
CA PHE A 58 0.05 -13.10 -10.15
C PHE A 58 -0.83 -14.35 -10.00
N PRO A 59 -0.54 -15.42 -10.75
CA PRO A 59 -1.34 -16.63 -10.70
C PRO A 59 -1.41 -17.20 -9.28
N THR A 60 -2.60 -17.65 -8.90
CA THR A 60 -2.82 -18.39 -7.65
C THR A 60 -3.06 -19.86 -7.98
N VAL A 61 -2.48 -20.74 -7.16
CA VAL A 61 -2.42 -22.22 -7.27
C VAL A 61 -3.78 -22.94 -7.51
N SER A 62 -4.90 -22.23 -7.50
CA SER A 62 -6.24 -22.80 -7.76
C SER A 62 -6.77 -22.44 -9.15
N CYS A 63 -6.93 -23.48 -9.97
CA CYS A 63 -7.78 -23.60 -11.17
C CYS A 63 -7.12 -23.47 -12.56
N SER A 64 -6.13 -24.31 -12.85
CA SER A 64 -5.91 -24.81 -14.22
C SER A 64 -6.19 -26.32 -14.26
N THR A 65 -7.47 -26.68 -14.25
CA THR A 65 -7.89 -27.98 -14.77
C THR A 65 -7.59 -28.02 -16.26
N SER A 66 -6.87 -29.07 -16.64
CA SER A 66 -6.65 -29.60 -17.99
C SER A 66 -5.36 -29.18 -18.72
N SER A 67 -4.53 -30.22 -18.88
CA SER A 67 -3.47 -30.42 -19.87
C SER A 67 -2.05 -29.94 -19.53
N SER A 68 -1.19 -30.95 -19.41
CA SER A 68 0.26 -30.94 -19.72
C SER A 68 1.23 -30.70 -18.55
N ARG A 69 1.65 -31.82 -17.96
CA ARG A 69 3.00 -32.15 -17.45
C ARG A 69 4.01 -30.98 -17.34
N SER A 70 3.90 -30.18 -16.30
CA SER A 70 5.03 -29.59 -15.59
C SER A 70 4.59 -29.22 -14.18
N ASN A 71 5.41 -29.51 -13.18
CA ASN A 71 5.25 -29.04 -11.80
C ASN A 71 5.58 -27.53 -11.73
N GLU A 72 4.94 -26.70 -12.56
CA GLU A 72 5.03 -25.26 -12.40
C GLU A 72 4.08 -24.87 -11.27
N CYS A 73 4.61 -24.86 -10.05
CA CYS A 73 4.01 -24.05 -9.00
C CYS A 73 3.91 -22.63 -9.54
N ASP A 74 2.74 -22.01 -9.40
CA ASP A 74 2.48 -20.61 -9.74
C ASP A 74 3.41 -19.69 -8.93
N GLU A 75 4.63 -19.55 -9.44
CA GLU A 75 5.76 -18.85 -8.84
C GLU A 75 6.03 -17.56 -9.60
N PHE A 76 6.48 -16.54 -8.87
CA PHE A 76 6.87 -15.26 -9.44
C PHE A 76 8.13 -14.73 -8.78
N SER A 77 8.96 -13.98 -9.51
CA SER A 77 10.19 -13.43 -8.93
C SER A 77 9.94 -12.04 -8.32
N THR A 78 10.80 -11.62 -7.39
CA THR A 78 10.82 -10.23 -6.90
C THR A 78 10.97 -9.23 -8.05
N LYS A 79 11.77 -9.57 -9.07
CA LYS A 79 11.97 -8.72 -10.25
C LYS A 79 10.66 -8.50 -11.00
N ASP A 80 9.85 -9.54 -11.16
CA ASP A 80 8.57 -9.44 -11.86
C ASP A 80 7.60 -8.53 -11.09
N VAL A 81 7.55 -8.67 -9.77
CA VAL A 81 6.73 -7.79 -8.91
C VAL A 81 7.15 -6.33 -9.06
N LEU A 82 8.45 -6.05 -9.08
CA LEU A 82 8.96 -4.68 -9.24
C LEU A 82 8.59 -4.08 -10.60
N ILE A 83 8.73 -4.86 -11.68
CA ILE A 83 8.34 -4.42 -13.04
C ILE A 83 6.83 -4.12 -13.11
N HIS A 84 5.99 -5.03 -12.61
CA HIS A 84 4.54 -4.85 -12.60
C HIS A 84 4.11 -3.67 -11.74
N MET A 85 4.77 -3.48 -10.58
CA MET A 85 4.53 -2.33 -9.72
C MET A 85 4.88 -1.03 -10.43
N GLN A 86 6.06 -0.95 -11.06
CA GLN A 86 6.48 0.24 -11.79
C GLN A 86 5.47 0.61 -12.88
N GLN A 87 5.12 -0.34 -13.75
CA GLN A 87 4.17 -0.12 -14.85
C GLN A 87 2.79 0.32 -14.33
N ARG A 88 2.30 -0.32 -13.26
CA ARG A 88 1.03 0.05 -12.62
C ARG A 88 1.06 1.48 -12.12
N ILE A 89 2.06 1.83 -11.34
CA ILE A 89 2.13 3.14 -10.69
C ILE A 89 2.30 4.25 -11.73
N GLU A 90 3.15 4.05 -12.75
CA GLU A 90 3.31 5.00 -13.86
C GLU A 90 1.97 5.22 -14.59
N LYS A 91 1.23 4.15 -14.90
CA LYS A 91 -0.08 4.25 -15.54
C LYS A 91 -1.11 4.96 -14.65
N LEU A 92 -1.14 4.64 -13.36
CA LEU A 92 -2.04 5.26 -12.40
C LEU A 92 -1.77 6.76 -12.26
N MET A 93 -0.50 7.15 -12.16
CA MET A 93 -0.08 8.54 -12.00
C MET A 93 -0.39 9.43 -13.22
N GLN A 94 -0.66 8.85 -14.39
CA GLN A 94 -1.11 9.58 -15.58
C GLN A 94 -2.60 9.93 -15.55
N LEU A 95 -3.39 9.32 -14.66
CA LEU A 95 -4.83 9.56 -14.60
C LEU A 95 -5.14 10.84 -13.80
N PRO A 96 -6.05 11.70 -14.30
CA PRO A 96 -6.28 13.04 -13.74
C PRO A 96 -6.90 13.05 -12.33
N ASN A 97 -7.50 11.94 -11.88
CA ASN A 97 -8.17 11.81 -10.58
C ASN A 97 -7.87 10.45 -9.94
N VAL A 98 -6.62 10.00 -10.00
CA VAL A 98 -6.25 8.74 -9.35
C VAL A 98 -6.34 8.89 -7.83
N ALA A 99 -6.60 7.79 -7.13
CA ALA A 99 -6.66 7.72 -5.68
C ALA A 99 -5.74 6.60 -5.20
N ASN A 100 -5.33 6.66 -3.93
CA ASN A 100 -4.59 5.59 -3.26
C ASN A 100 -3.23 5.23 -3.93
N VAL A 101 -2.59 6.20 -4.59
CA VAL A 101 -1.26 6.06 -5.18
C VAL A 101 -0.39 7.24 -4.76
N HIS A 102 0.91 7.00 -4.61
CA HIS A 102 1.89 8.01 -4.20
C HIS A 102 3.23 7.73 -4.90
N PRO A 103 4.04 8.75 -5.27
CA PRO A 103 5.34 8.53 -5.92
C PRO A 103 6.31 7.63 -5.12
N TYR A 104 6.15 7.61 -3.79
CA TYR A 104 6.90 6.73 -2.89
C TYR A 104 6.70 5.23 -3.20
N CYS A 105 5.64 4.86 -3.92
CA CYS A 105 5.42 3.50 -4.42
C CYS A 105 6.49 3.04 -5.42
N LEU A 106 7.25 3.94 -6.04
CA LEU A 106 8.34 3.63 -6.98
C LEU A 106 9.72 3.52 -6.31
N ALA A 107 9.82 3.82 -5.01
CA ALA A 107 11.09 3.75 -4.30
C ALA A 107 11.44 2.28 -4.00
N LEU A 108 12.52 1.80 -4.63
CA LEU A 108 12.94 0.40 -4.61
C LEU A 108 13.14 -0.15 -3.19
N ASP A 109 13.83 0.60 -2.32
CA ASP A 109 14.10 0.16 -0.95
C ASP A 109 12.80 -0.04 -0.17
N ASN A 110 11.83 0.86 -0.36
CA ASN A 110 10.53 0.76 0.30
C ASN A 110 9.71 -0.41 -0.23
N LEU A 111 9.76 -0.66 -1.54
CA LEU A 111 9.13 -1.84 -2.14
C LEU A 111 9.70 -3.14 -1.57
N ASN A 112 11.02 -3.23 -1.42
CA ASN A 112 11.68 -4.39 -0.81
C ASN A 112 11.28 -4.56 0.66
N ILE A 113 11.22 -3.47 1.44
CA ILE A 113 10.74 -3.51 2.83
C ILE A 113 9.29 -3.98 2.90
N ALA A 114 8.42 -3.47 2.03
CA ALA A 114 7.02 -3.85 1.99
C ALA A 114 6.83 -5.32 1.58
N LEU A 115 7.57 -5.79 0.59
CA LEU A 115 7.56 -7.18 0.15
C LEU A 115 8.05 -8.14 1.24
N TYR A 116 9.11 -7.75 1.95
CA TYR A 116 9.59 -8.50 3.11
C TYR A 116 8.56 -8.53 4.24
N SER A 117 7.83 -7.42 4.45
CA SER A 117 6.73 -7.37 5.42
C SER A 117 5.60 -8.35 5.07
N PHE A 118 5.27 -8.50 3.78
CA PHE A 118 4.29 -9.51 3.33
C PHE A 118 4.78 -10.95 3.54
N GLN A 119 6.09 -11.19 3.40
CA GLN A 119 6.69 -12.49 3.74
C GLN A 119 6.56 -12.77 5.24
N GLN A 120 6.92 -11.82 6.09
CA GLN A 120 6.82 -11.97 7.55
C GLN A 120 5.38 -12.14 8.03
N ALA A 121 4.41 -11.45 7.41
CA ALA A 121 2.99 -11.60 7.71
C ALA A 121 2.42 -12.96 7.26
N GLY A 122 3.17 -13.70 6.42
CA GLY A 122 2.78 -14.99 5.86
C GLY A 122 1.75 -14.87 4.74
N CYS A 123 1.71 -13.73 4.04
CA CYS A 123 0.84 -13.54 2.88
C CYS A 123 1.47 -14.08 1.58
N ILE A 124 2.81 -14.06 1.53
CA ILE A 124 3.62 -14.67 0.47
C ILE A 124 4.75 -15.49 1.11
N LYS A 125 5.18 -16.53 0.41
CA LYS A 125 6.32 -17.36 0.81
C LYS A 125 7.44 -17.19 -0.20
N LYS A 126 8.67 -17.10 0.27
CA LYS A 126 9.86 -17.15 -0.59
C LYS A 126 10.51 -18.52 -0.48
N ASP A 127 10.70 -19.19 -1.60
CA ASP A 127 11.49 -20.40 -1.66
C ASP A 127 12.98 -20.07 -1.45
N LYS A 128 13.66 -20.88 -0.64
CA LYS A 128 15.05 -20.62 -0.25
C LYS A 128 16.05 -21.04 -1.31
N GLU A 129 15.69 -21.99 -2.17
CA GLU A 129 16.58 -22.56 -3.18
C GLU A 129 16.45 -21.81 -4.51
N SER A 130 15.22 -21.61 -4.99
CA SER A 130 14.94 -20.89 -6.24
C SER A 130 14.90 -19.37 -6.04
N GLY A 131 14.64 -18.90 -4.81
CA GLY A 131 14.42 -17.48 -4.52
C GLY A 131 13.07 -16.96 -5.04
N MET A 132 12.22 -17.82 -5.60
CA MET A 132 10.92 -17.47 -6.15
C MET A 132 9.90 -17.24 -5.02
N LEU A 133 8.85 -16.49 -5.34
CA LEU A 133 7.76 -16.16 -4.45
C LEU A 133 6.51 -16.94 -4.85
N GLN A 134 5.70 -17.29 -3.86
CA GLN A 134 4.41 -17.95 -4.03
C GLN A 134 3.37 -17.33 -3.10
N HIS A 135 2.11 -17.38 -3.50
CA HIS A 135 1.00 -17.08 -2.60
C HIS A 135 0.88 -18.11 -1.48
N VAL A 136 0.47 -17.66 -0.29
CA VAL A 136 0.13 -18.57 0.82
C VAL A 136 -1.38 -18.83 0.81
N HIS A 137 -1.76 -20.11 0.78
CA HIS A 137 -3.17 -20.54 0.69
C HIS A 137 -4.03 -20.09 1.89
N ASP A 138 -3.49 -20.19 3.11
CA ASP A 138 -4.25 -19.98 4.35
C ASP A 138 -4.44 -18.50 4.71
N LYS A 139 -3.74 -17.59 4.02
CA LYS A 139 -3.78 -16.14 4.26
C LYS A 139 -3.90 -15.41 2.93
N PRO A 140 -5.11 -15.35 2.35
CA PRO A 140 -5.30 -14.72 1.05
C PRO A 140 -4.95 -13.24 1.16
N LEU A 141 -3.98 -12.83 0.33
CA LEU A 141 -3.54 -11.44 0.23
C LEU A 141 -4.68 -10.50 -0.21
N ARG A 142 -5.75 -11.03 -0.81
CA ARG A 142 -7.01 -10.32 -1.11
C ARG A 142 -7.69 -9.75 0.14
N THR A 143 -7.64 -10.43 1.28
CA THR A 143 -8.20 -9.90 2.54
C THR A 143 -7.41 -8.69 3.02
N LEU A 144 -6.08 -8.77 2.95
CA LEU A 144 -5.19 -7.66 3.28
C LEU A 144 -5.40 -6.48 2.31
N GLU A 145 -5.54 -6.75 1.01
CA GLU A 145 -5.85 -5.73 -0.01
C GLU A 145 -7.12 -4.94 0.36
N ALA A 146 -8.20 -5.65 0.72
CA ALA A 146 -9.46 -5.03 1.11
C ALA A 146 -9.33 -4.18 2.37
N GLU A 147 -8.58 -4.65 3.37
CA GLU A 147 -8.32 -3.90 4.61
C GLU A 147 -7.49 -2.63 4.33
N LEU A 148 -6.42 -2.76 3.55
CA LEU A 148 -5.59 -1.63 3.13
C LEU A 148 -6.38 -0.61 2.31
N LEU A 149 -7.28 -1.05 1.43
CA LEU A 149 -8.17 -0.17 0.69
C LEU A 149 -9.11 0.61 1.63
N ARG A 150 -9.66 -0.02 2.67
CA ARG A 150 -10.50 0.67 3.66
C ARG A 150 -9.70 1.75 4.37
N TYR A 151 -8.47 1.47 4.79
CA TYR A 151 -7.62 2.49 5.39
C TYR A 151 -7.30 3.63 4.42
N CYS A 152 -7.03 3.30 3.15
CA CYS A 152 -6.80 4.28 2.11
C CYS A 152 -8.01 5.22 1.97
N GLN A 153 -9.23 4.69 1.97
CA GLN A 153 -10.45 5.50 1.86
C GLN A 153 -10.67 6.46 3.04
N LEU A 154 -10.02 6.24 4.19
CA LEU A 154 -10.06 7.14 5.34
C LEU A 154 -9.10 8.33 5.21
N LEU A 155 -8.16 8.29 4.25
CA LEU A 155 -7.16 9.33 4.06
C LEU A 155 -7.59 10.32 2.97
N PRO A 156 -7.49 11.64 3.19
CA PRO A 156 -7.75 12.64 2.16
C PRO A 156 -6.57 12.73 1.18
N PHE A 157 -6.37 11.70 0.34
CA PHE A 157 -5.29 11.66 -0.66
C PHE A 157 -5.35 12.76 -1.74
N LYS A 158 -6.41 13.59 -1.76
CA LYS A 158 -6.55 14.74 -2.67
C LYS A 158 -5.37 15.72 -2.59
N GLN A 159 -4.59 15.68 -1.52
CA GLN A 159 -3.47 16.60 -1.26
C GLN A 159 -2.20 16.29 -2.08
N TYR A 160 -1.98 15.05 -2.54
CA TYR A 160 -0.73 14.68 -3.23
C TYR A 160 -0.69 15.02 -4.72
N TYR A 161 -1.84 15.17 -5.38
CA TYR A 161 -1.92 15.42 -6.82
C TYR A 161 -1.58 16.86 -7.21
N LYS A 162 -1.73 17.81 -6.27
CA LYS A 162 -1.51 19.23 -6.56
C LYS A 162 -0.04 19.66 -6.52
N VAL A 163 0.84 18.85 -5.94
CA VAL A 163 2.26 19.23 -5.82
C VAL A 163 3.04 18.90 -7.08
N ALA A 164 2.70 17.83 -7.81
CA ALA A 164 3.35 17.49 -9.08
C ALA A 164 2.99 18.46 -10.23
N SER A 165 1.76 18.99 -10.23
CA SER A 165 1.30 19.96 -11.24
C SER A 165 1.75 21.40 -10.99
N ALA A 166 2.20 21.73 -9.76
CA ALA A 166 2.67 23.07 -9.42
C ALA A 166 4.16 23.32 -9.77
N HIS A 167 4.97 22.27 -10.02
CA HIS A 167 6.39 22.41 -10.37
C HIS A 167 6.67 22.47 -11.88
N MET A 168 5.66 22.40 -12.74
CA MET A 168 5.83 22.55 -14.20
C MET A 168 5.45 23.93 -14.75
N ILE A 169 5.02 24.89 -13.91
CA ILE A 169 4.55 26.22 -14.37
C ILE A 169 5.47 27.37 -13.92
N SER A 170 6.59 27.13 -13.23
CA SER A 170 7.49 28.22 -12.77
C SER A 170 8.91 28.18 -13.35
N THR A 171 9.06 27.94 -14.66
CA THR A 171 10.18 28.54 -15.39
C THR A 171 9.68 29.80 -16.10
N PRO A 172 9.98 31.01 -15.59
CA PRO A 172 9.79 32.20 -16.40
C PRO A 172 10.83 32.18 -17.51
N SER A 173 10.38 32.08 -18.76
CA SER A 173 11.16 32.47 -19.92
C SER A 173 11.77 33.84 -19.66
N LYS A 174 13.09 33.92 -19.65
CA LYS A 174 13.81 35.17 -19.84
C LYS A 174 14.86 34.96 -20.90
N LEU A 175 14.56 35.58 -22.05
CA LEU A 175 15.44 36.25 -23.03
C LEU A 175 16.71 35.52 -23.45
#